data_AF-A0AA39XZH1-F1
#
_entry.id   AF-A0AA39XZH1-F1
#
_cell.length_a   1.000
_cell.length_b   1.000
_cell.length_c   1.000
_cell.angle_alpha   90.00
_cell.angle_beta   90.00
_cell.angle_gamma   90.00
#
_symmetry.space_group_name_H-M   'P 1'
#
loop_
_entity.id
_entity.type
_entity.pdbx_description
1 polymer ?
#
loop_
_entity_poly.entity_id
_entity_poly.type
_entity_poly.pdbx_seq_one_letter_code
_entity_poly.pdbx_strand_id
1 'polypeptide(L)'
;MSLLLPSFAQAGPVHKDKIFLEPAFHNGTVEIETLSVPGNLDGFKMRTSANTTSYDYWWFDAMSSSDGSAVNIVFYNAGDIGTSQPLAVEVSGVFANGTTYWNQVHAPGGAIISNGPHGVEGHWKGVGASFKGTNLEAENVEYDVTFDSPELGIHGTLNFKSRAPAHYPCSANVPGQTQMHLPRFFWSNALSDADVSADLTINGTALKFTGGTGYHDKNWGDKTVLESPKFWDWGHARLGPYSVVWYDLLDYSDVEYHRSYIAKDGEIMLISCEADAVVTRPWGLNATWPPAGGLASVSGVESRFDLGNGETFVVNVTKEFLTYDRVVYTRGTGLAKGGIEGRNETFEGKAFFDEFTYGLNF
;
A
#
# COMPACT_ATOMS: atom_id res chain seq x y z
N MET A 1 -15.26 13.34 -59.18
CA MET A 1 -16.00 12.19 -58.62
C MET A 1 -15.18 11.74 -57.41
N SER A 2 -15.35 12.33 -56.22
CA SER A 2 -16.32 11.95 -55.16
C SER A 2 -16.25 10.43 -54.89
N LEU A 3 -15.95 9.87 -53.71
CA LEU A 3 -16.11 10.21 -52.28
C LEU A 3 -15.05 9.40 -51.46
N LEU A 4 -14.42 9.88 -50.36
CA LEU A 4 -14.91 9.90 -48.95
C LEU A 4 -15.27 8.47 -48.44
N LEU A 5 -14.60 7.86 -47.44
CA LEU A 5 -14.63 8.17 -45.99
C LEU A 5 -13.64 7.28 -45.17
N PRO A 6 -13.39 7.61 -43.88
CA PRO A 6 -12.23 7.19 -43.09
C PRO A 6 -12.44 5.86 -42.35
N SER A 7 -11.33 5.22 -42.00
CA SER A 7 -11.29 4.12 -41.04
C SER A 7 -11.54 4.67 -39.64
N PHE A 8 -12.63 4.22 -39.03
CA PHE A 8 -12.97 4.44 -37.64
C PHE A 8 -11.84 3.98 -36.72
N ALA A 9 -11.35 4.88 -35.86
CA ALA A 9 -10.73 4.46 -34.61
C ALA A 9 -11.85 3.79 -33.80
N GLN A 10 -11.72 2.49 -33.61
CA GLN A 10 -12.62 1.73 -32.75
C GLN A 10 -12.34 2.20 -31.33
N ALA A 11 -13.21 3.06 -30.80
CA ALA A 11 -13.25 3.36 -29.38
C ALA A 11 -13.38 2.01 -28.67
N GLY A 12 -12.36 1.65 -27.88
CA GLY A 12 -12.41 0.50 -27.01
C GLY A 12 -13.63 0.59 -26.08
N PRO A 13 -14.07 -0.53 -25.49
CA PRO A 13 -15.20 -0.53 -24.58
C PRO A 13 -14.96 0.51 -23.47
N VAL A 14 -15.88 1.48 -23.36
CA VAL A 14 -15.94 2.41 -22.24
C VAL A 14 -16.16 1.54 -21.00
N HIS A 15 -15.11 1.32 -20.22
CA HIS A 15 -15.26 0.75 -18.89
C HIS A 15 -16.25 1.64 -18.15
N LYS A 16 -17.20 1.05 -17.42
CA LYS A 16 -18.02 1.85 -16.51
C LYS A 16 -17.07 2.45 -15.48
N ASP A 17 -16.70 3.71 -15.67
CA ASP A 17 -15.71 4.47 -14.89
C ASP A 17 -16.16 4.77 -13.45
N LYS A 18 -17.27 4.19 -13.01
CA LYS A 18 -17.88 4.44 -11.70
C LYS A 18 -18.69 3.25 -11.23
N ILE A 19 -18.55 2.89 -9.97
CA ILE A 19 -19.32 1.87 -9.28
C ILE A 19 -19.90 2.42 -7.98
N PHE A 20 -21.01 1.81 -7.56
CA PHE A 20 -21.56 1.94 -6.22
C PHE A 20 -21.46 0.58 -5.54
N LEU A 21 -20.92 0.57 -4.33
CA LEU A 21 -20.82 -0.59 -3.46
C LEU A 21 -21.85 -0.45 -2.35
N GLU A 22 -22.71 -1.45 -2.21
CA GLU A 22 -23.72 -1.51 -1.15
C GLU A 22 -23.05 -1.78 0.21
N PRO A 23 -23.58 -1.23 1.32
CA PRO A 23 -23.13 -1.49 2.69
C PRO A 23 -23.60 -2.86 3.21
N ALA A 24 -23.51 -3.88 2.35
CA ALA A 24 -23.95 -5.25 2.61
C ALA A 24 -23.06 -6.21 1.84
N PHE A 25 -22.82 -7.40 2.41
CA PHE A 25 -22.07 -8.43 1.71
C PHE A 25 -22.78 -8.85 0.43
N HIS A 26 -22.00 -9.02 -0.63
CA HIS A 26 -22.52 -9.53 -1.89
C HIS A 26 -22.89 -11.02 -1.75
N ASN A 27 -24.14 -11.35 -2.09
CA ASN A 27 -24.60 -12.72 -2.13
C ASN A 27 -24.30 -13.33 -3.51
N GLY A 28 -23.10 -13.88 -3.67
CA GLY A 28 -22.69 -14.49 -4.92
C GLY A 28 -21.18 -14.62 -5.08
N THR A 29 -20.80 -15.04 -6.29
CA THR A 29 -19.40 -15.06 -6.71
C THR A 29 -18.95 -13.65 -7.05
N VAL A 30 -17.77 -13.28 -6.57
CA VAL A 30 -17.13 -12.00 -6.86
C VAL A 30 -16.07 -12.22 -7.94
N GLU A 31 -16.18 -11.47 -9.03
CA GLU A 31 -15.13 -11.43 -10.06
C GLU A 31 -14.08 -10.39 -9.67
N ILE A 32 -12.81 -10.76 -9.85
CA ILE A 32 -11.65 -9.90 -9.61
C ILE A 32 -10.84 -9.73 -10.88
N GLU A 33 -10.21 -8.57 -11.04
CA GLU A 33 -9.19 -8.36 -12.05
C GLU A 33 -7.90 -9.10 -11.67
N THR A 34 -7.36 -9.93 -12.57
CA THR A 34 -6.13 -10.70 -12.30
C THR A 34 -4.96 -10.28 -13.19
N LEU A 35 -5.26 -9.75 -14.38
CA LEU A 35 -4.29 -9.17 -15.31
C LEU A 35 -4.52 -7.67 -15.40
N SER A 36 -3.43 -6.90 -15.47
CA SER A 36 -3.53 -5.45 -15.58
C SER A 36 -4.23 -5.04 -16.88
N VAL A 37 -5.09 -4.04 -16.77
CA VAL A 37 -5.75 -3.40 -17.92
C VAL A 37 -5.35 -1.93 -18.00
N PRO A 38 -5.43 -1.29 -19.18
CA PRO A 38 -5.01 0.10 -19.36
C PRO A 38 -5.69 1.05 -18.36
N GLY A 39 -4.88 1.87 -17.68
CA GLY A 39 -5.36 2.93 -16.78
C GLY A 39 -6.03 2.45 -15.48
N ASN A 40 -5.99 1.15 -15.13
CA ASN A 40 -6.71 0.63 -13.96
C ASN A 40 -5.83 0.16 -12.81
N LEU A 41 -4.55 0.57 -12.72
CA LEU A 41 -3.66 0.15 -11.63
C LEU A 41 -4.27 0.40 -10.25
N ASP A 42 -4.86 1.59 -10.03
CA ASP A 42 -5.48 1.98 -8.75
C ASP A 42 -7.02 1.95 -8.74
N GLY A 43 -7.64 1.65 -9.88
CA GLY A 43 -9.09 1.57 -9.96
C GLY A 43 -9.64 0.35 -9.23
N PHE A 44 -10.97 0.31 -9.07
CA PHE A 44 -11.65 -0.83 -8.47
C PHE A 44 -11.34 -2.14 -9.23
N LYS A 45 -11.03 -3.18 -8.47
CA LYS A 45 -10.72 -4.53 -8.97
C LYS A 45 -11.90 -5.47 -8.86
N MET A 46 -12.89 -5.06 -8.06
CA MET A 46 -14.21 -5.69 -7.91
C MET A 46 -15.32 -4.74 -8.34
N ARG A 47 -16.38 -5.28 -8.97
CA ARG A 47 -17.56 -4.50 -9.40
C ARG A 47 -18.76 -4.60 -8.46
N THR A 48 -18.62 -5.35 -7.37
CA THR A 48 -19.63 -5.56 -6.34
C THR A 48 -19.01 -5.32 -4.98
N SER A 49 -19.85 -5.15 -3.95
CA SER A 49 -19.37 -5.27 -2.58
C SER A 49 -18.71 -6.62 -2.37
N ALA A 50 -17.81 -6.71 -1.39
CA ALA A 50 -17.19 -7.97 -1.05
C ALA A 50 -18.24 -8.98 -0.57
N ASN A 51 -18.04 -10.25 -0.88
CA ASN A 51 -18.64 -11.33 -0.10
C ASN A 51 -17.76 -11.59 1.13
N THR A 52 -18.08 -12.61 1.92
CA THR A 52 -17.35 -12.89 3.17
C THR A 52 -15.92 -13.39 2.99
N THR A 53 -15.46 -13.62 1.76
CA THR A 53 -14.10 -14.11 1.48
C THR A 53 -13.32 -13.22 0.51
N SER A 54 -13.94 -12.25 -0.14
CA SER A 54 -13.26 -11.39 -1.10
C SER A 54 -12.85 -10.07 -0.46
N TYR A 55 -11.91 -9.36 -1.06
CA TYR A 55 -11.51 -8.03 -0.64
C TYR A 55 -10.97 -7.21 -1.80
N ASP A 56 -11.12 -5.89 -1.70
CA ASP A 56 -10.52 -4.85 -2.56
C ASP A 56 -10.39 -3.60 -1.69
N TYR A 57 -9.18 -3.27 -1.26
CA TYR A 57 -8.96 -2.13 -0.37
C TYR A 57 -7.81 -1.24 -0.84
N TRP A 58 -7.92 0.03 -0.48
CA TRP A 58 -6.93 1.08 -0.74
C TRP A 58 -6.25 1.43 0.57
N TRP A 59 -4.93 1.43 0.57
CA TRP A 59 -4.11 1.60 1.74
C TRP A 59 -3.18 2.79 1.56
N PHE A 60 -3.18 3.72 2.51
CA PHE A 60 -2.30 4.89 2.50
C PHE A 60 -1.52 4.93 3.80
N ASP A 61 -0.27 5.37 3.74
CA ASP A 61 0.44 5.84 4.93
C ASP A 61 1.17 7.14 4.68
N ALA A 62 1.40 7.87 5.76
CA ALA A 62 2.30 8.98 5.79
C ALA A 62 3.05 9.03 7.13
N MET A 63 4.33 9.40 7.06
CA MET A 63 5.17 9.61 8.23
C MET A 63 5.92 10.94 8.14
N SER A 64 5.99 11.62 9.27
CA SER A 64 6.75 12.83 9.46
C SER A 64 8.26 12.53 9.43
N SER A 65 9.00 13.28 8.62
CA SER A 65 10.46 13.15 8.56
C SER A 65 11.17 13.71 9.81
N SER A 66 10.49 14.55 10.61
CA SER A 66 11.11 15.27 11.73
C SER A 66 10.91 14.60 13.08
N ASP A 67 9.73 14.03 13.33
CA ASP A 67 9.35 13.54 14.66
C ASP A 67 8.82 12.10 14.68
N GLY A 68 8.76 11.43 13.52
CA GLY A 68 8.35 10.04 13.40
C GLY A 68 6.85 9.79 13.65
N SER A 69 6.05 10.84 13.85
CA SER A 69 4.59 10.73 13.87
C SER A 69 4.10 10.19 12.53
N ALA A 70 3.10 9.32 12.57
CA ALA A 70 2.66 8.61 11.38
C ALA A 70 1.18 8.26 11.43
N VAL A 71 0.59 8.11 10.26
CA VAL A 71 -0.79 7.74 10.06
C VAL A 71 -0.90 6.72 8.94
N ASN A 72 -1.73 5.72 9.16
CA ASN A 72 -2.16 4.77 8.17
C ASN A 72 -3.68 4.85 8.02
N ILE A 73 -4.16 4.71 6.79
CA ILE A 73 -5.56 4.79 6.41
C ILE A 73 -5.87 3.61 5.50
N VAL A 74 -6.96 2.91 5.78
CA VAL A 74 -7.45 1.84 4.91
C VAL A 74 -8.91 2.09 4.58
N PHE A 75 -9.21 2.13 3.28
CA PHE A 75 -10.55 2.19 2.75
C PHE A 75 -10.97 0.80 2.28
N TYR A 76 -11.83 0.15 3.05
CA TYR A 76 -12.19 -1.26 2.86
C TYR A 76 -13.40 -1.44 1.95
N ASN A 77 -13.28 -2.41 1.05
CA ASN A 77 -14.36 -3.28 0.61
C ASN A 77 -13.92 -4.73 0.84
N ALA A 78 -14.08 -5.25 2.06
CA ALA A 78 -13.46 -6.51 2.49
C ALA A 78 -14.39 -7.40 3.33
N GLY A 79 -14.36 -8.70 3.06
CA GLY A 79 -15.15 -9.74 3.75
C GLY A 79 -14.53 -10.25 5.06
N ASP A 80 -13.21 -10.19 5.17
CA ASP A 80 -12.40 -10.92 6.14
C ASP A 80 -11.89 -10.04 7.30
N ILE A 81 -12.39 -8.82 7.43
CA ILE A 81 -12.03 -7.88 8.50
C ILE A 81 -12.93 -8.02 9.76
N GLY A 82 -13.74 -9.08 9.87
CA GLY A 82 -14.54 -9.38 11.06
C GLY A 82 -15.72 -8.42 11.32
N THR A 83 -16.20 -7.74 10.28
CA THR A 83 -17.25 -6.72 10.36
C THR A 83 -18.63 -7.25 9.94
N SER A 84 -19.69 -6.53 10.29
CA SER A 84 -21.06 -6.88 9.89
C SER A 84 -21.40 -6.50 8.44
N GLN A 85 -20.51 -5.76 7.78
CA GLN A 85 -20.63 -5.30 6.40
C GLN A 85 -19.24 -5.06 5.79
N PRO A 86 -19.07 -5.07 4.46
CA PRO A 86 -17.75 -5.05 3.85
C PRO A 86 -17.09 -3.67 3.80
N LEU A 87 -17.85 -2.60 4.04
CA LEU A 87 -17.38 -1.23 3.84
C LEU A 87 -17.02 -0.57 5.17
N ALA A 88 -15.76 -0.22 5.32
CA ALA A 88 -15.24 0.47 6.49
C ALA A 88 -14.09 1.42 6.11
N VAL A 89 -13.82 2.37 6.99
CA VAL A 89 -12.58 3.16 6.97
C VAL A 89 -11.89 2.95 8.29
N GLU A 90 -10.63 2.51 8.24
CA GLU A 90 -9.74 2.41 9.39
C GLU A 90 -8.69 3.51 9.32
N VAL A 91 -8.42 4.13 10.46
CA VAL A 91 -7.30 5.05 10.63
C VAL A 91 -6.55 4.69 11.90
N SER A 92 -5.24 4.50 11.78
CA SER A 92 -4.35 4.19 12.90
C SER A 92 -3.03 4.90 12.76
N GLY A 93 -2.23 4.92 13.82
CA GLY A 93 -0.97 5.65 13.79
C GLY A 93 -0.40 5.96 15.15
N VAL A 94 0.57 6.87 15.16
CA VAL A 94 1.30 7.31 16.34
C VAL A 94 1.55 8.81 16.28
N PHE A 95 1.35 9.50 17.39
CA PHE A 95 1.76 10.90 17.53
C PHE A 95 3.24 11.01 17.91
N ALA A 96 3.81 12.20 17.77
CA ALA A 96 5.23 12.47 18.09
C ALA A 96 5.63 12.14 19.55
N ASN A 97 4.65 12.09 20.47
CA ASN A 97 4.87 11.70 21.86
C ASN A 97 4.82 10.18 22.10
N GLY A 98 4.66 9.38 21.05
CA GLY A 98 4.55 7.92 21.09
C GLY A 98 3.14 7.39 21.39
N THR A 99 2.14 8.26 21.60
CA THR A 99 0.76 7.81 21.80
C THR A 99 0.19 7.24 20.51
N THR A 100 -0.19 5.96 20.52
CA THR A 100 -0.85 5.30 19.40
C THR A 100 -2.35 5.53 19.40
N TYR A 101 -2.97 5.48 18.23
CA TYR A 101 -4.42 5.53 18.07
C TYR A 101 -4.88 4.53 17.00
N TRP A 102 -6.15 4.11 17.12
CA TRP A 102 -6.82 3.27 16.14
C TRP A 102 -8.31 3.56 16.21
N ASN A 103 -8.91 3.87 15.06
CA ASN A 103 -10.35 4.05 14.90
C ASN A 103 -10.79 3.34 13.62
N GLN A 104 -11.92 2.65 13.67
CA GLN A 104 -12.55 2.05 12.50
C GLN A 104 -14.05 2.31 12.54
N VAL A 105 -14.60 2.75 11.42
CA VAL A 105 -16.02 3.06 11.27
C VAL A 105 -16.56 2.45 9.99
N HIS A 106 -17.75 1.86 10.06
CA HIS A 106 -18.42 1.34 8.88
C HIS A 106 -18.98 2.47 8.01
N ALA A 107 -19.12 2.25 6.70
CA ALA A 107 -19.75 3.20 5.79
C ALA A 107 -21.22 2.84 5.50
N PRO A 108 -22.19 3.27 6.32
CA PRO A 108 -23.59 2.85 6.19
C PRO A 108 -24.28 3.39 4.92
N GLY A 109 -23.69 4.38 4.25
CA GLY A 109 -24.21 4.93 2.99
C GLY A 109 -23.69 4.23 1.74
N GLY A 110 -22.90 3.17 1.87
CA GLY A 110 -22.19 2.54 0.76
C GLY A 110 -20.88 3.25 0.40
N ALA A 111 -20.27 2.85 -0.70
CA ALA A 111 -19.08 3.50 -1.25
C ALA A 111 -19.26 3.80 -2.75
N ILE A 112 -18.77 4.96 -3.19
CA ILE A 112 -18.73 5.32 -4.61
C ILE A 112 -17.27 5.39 -5.01
N ILE A 113 -16.89 4.60 -6.02
CA ILE A 113 -15.54 4.61 -6.56
C ILE A 113 -15.63 4.90 -8.04
N SER A 114 -14.79 5.80 -8.53
CA SER A 114 -14.59 6.05 -9.96
C SER A 114 -13.13 5.96 -10.33
N ASN A 115 -12.87 5.51 -11.56
CA ASN A 115 -11.55 5.52 -12.17
C ASN A 115 -11.71 5.83 -13.66
N GLY A 116 -10.94 6.78 -14.18
CA GLY A 116 -11.04 7.21 -15.57
C GLY A 116 -9.93 8.19 -15.98
N PRO A 117 -10.12 8.98 -17.04
CA PRO A 117 -9.08 9.85 -17.59
C PRO A 117 -8.53 10.89 -16.61
N HIS A 118 -9.29 11.25 -15.58
CA HIS A 118 -8.90 12.21 -14.54
C HIS A 118 -8.28 11.55 -13.29
N GLY A 119 -8.10 10.22 -13.32
CA GLY A 119 -7.64 9.44 -12.19
C GLY A 119 -8.77 8.78 -11.41
N VAL A 120 -8.48 8.48 -10.15
CA VAL A 120 -9.29 7.66 -9.26
C VAL A 120 -9.90 8.50 -8.15
N GLU A 121 -11.10 8.15 -7.71
CA GLU A 121 -11.79 8.83 -6.62
C GLU A 121 -12.62 7.81 -5.85
N GLY A 122 -12.54 7.84 -4.52
CA GLY A 122 -13.26 6.95 -3.63
C GLY A 122 -13.96 7.70 -2.50
N HIS A 123 -15.24 7.42 -2.25
CA HIS A 123 -16.05 8.05 -1.21
C HIS A 123 -16.76 7.01 -0.37
N TRP A 124 -16.41 6.92 0.92
CA TRP A 124 -17.10 6.07 1.89
C TRP A 124 -18.23 6.88 2.55
N LYS A 125 -19.45 6.65 2.07
CA LYS A 125 -20.62 7.47 2.38
C LYS A 125 -21.12 7.21 3.81
N GLY A 126 -21.52 8.28 4.48
CA GLY A 126 -21.93 8.24 5.88
C GLY A 126 -20.77 8.40 6.88
N VAL A 127 -19.53 8.19 6.45
CA VAL A 127 -18.34 8.36 7.30
C VAL A 127 -17.71 9.75 7.14
N GLY A 128 -17.84 10.37 5.96
CA GLY A 128 -17.16 11.63 5.65
C GLY A 128 -15.67 11.43 5.36
N ALA A 129 -15.30 10.31 4.74
CA ALA A 129 -13.94 10.00 4.35
C ALA A 129 -13.88 9.70 2.85
N SER A 130 -12.91 10.31 2.16
CA SER A 130 -12.71 10.13 0.73
C SER A 130 -11.24 10.28 0.34
N PHE A 131 -10.89 9.75 -0.83
CA PHE A 131 -9.63 10.05 -1.48
C PHE A 131 -9.84 10.38 -2.96
N LYS A 132 -8.87 11.07 -3.55
CA LYS A 132 -8.79 11.35 -4.98
C LYS A 132 -7.34 11.30 -5.42
N GLY A 133 -7.05 10.56 -6.48
CA GLY A 133 -5.76 10.53 -7.15
C GLY A 133 -5.87 11.06 -8.57
N THR A 134 -4.83 11.72 -9.06
CA THR A 134 -4.73 12.06 -10.49
C THR A 134 -4.45 10.82 -11.33
N ASN A 135 -4.56 10.95 -12.65
CA ASN A 135 -4.21 9.86 -13.56
C ASN A 135 -2.72 9.52 -13.40
N LEU A 136 -2.41 8.23 -13.20
CA LEU A 136 -1.05 7.73 -13.01
C LEU A 136 -0.13 7.89 -14.24
N GLU A 137 -0.69 8.20 -15.41
CA GLU A 137 0.06 8.54 -16.62
C GLU A 137 0.41 10.05 -16.69
N ALA A 138 -0.04 10.87 -15.74
CA ALA A 138 0.29 12.29 -15.70
C ALA A 138 1.71 12.53 -15.18
N GLU A 139 2.34 13.63 -15.61
CA GLU A 139 3.68 14.02 -15.14
C GLU A 139 3.73 14.33 -13.64
N ASN A 140 2.64 14.85 -13.07
CA ASN A 140 2.52 15.19 -11.65
C ASN A 140 1.40 14.36 -11.02
N VAL A 141 1.76 13.16 -10.56
CA VAL A 141 0.84 12.29 -9.84
C VAL A 141 0.65 12.80 -8.42
N GLU A 142 -0.59 13.09 -8.05
CA GLU A 142 -0.96 13.64 -6.75
C GLU A 142 -2.17 12.89 -6.18
N TYR A 143 -2.21 12.73 -4.86
CA TYR A 143 -3.36 12.19 -4.15
C TYR A 143 -3.75 13.10 -2.99
N ASP A 144 -5.06 13.22 -2.76
CA ASP A 144 -5.64 13.89 -1.62
C ASP A 144 -6.49 12.88 -0.84
N VAL A 145 -6.30 12.81 0.47
CA VAL A 145 -7.19 12.08 1.39
C VAL A 145 -7.86 13.09 2.31
N THR A 146 -9.19 13.06 2.39
CA THR A 146 -9.98 14.06 3.11
C THR A 146 -10.88 13.39 4.15
N PHE A 147 -10.93 14.00 5.33
CA PHE A 147 -11.81 13.62 6.42
C PHE A 147 -12.66 14.80 6.90
N ASP A 148 -13.95 14.55 7.05
CA ASP A 148 -14.91 15.31 7.84
C ASP A 148 -15.78 14.27 8.58
N SER A 149 -15.16 13.58 9.53
CA SER A 149 -15.70 12.37 10.15
C SER A 149 -15.80 12.51 11.68
N PRO A 150 -16.96 12.96 12.20
CA PRO A 150 -17.20 12.98 13.62
C PRO A 150 -17.12 11.60 14.28
N GLU A 151 -17.51 10.53 13.57
CA GLU A 151 -17.52 9.16 14.10
C GLU A 151 -16.11 8.57 14.22
N LEU A 152 -15.21 8.87 13.26
CA LEU A 152 -13.77 8.57 13.41
C LEU A 152 -13.08 9.53 14.39
N GLY A 153 -13.71 10.67 14.69
CA GLY A 153 -13.09 11.78 15.42
C GLY A 153 -12.01 12.49 14.62
N ILE A 154 -12.09 12.47 13.28
CA ILE A 154 -11.04 12.98 12.39
C ILE A 154 -11.59 14.07 11.47
N HIS A 155 -10.85 15.17 11.37
CA HIS A 155 -11.10 16.19 10.34
C HIS A 155 -9.78 16.67 9.73
N GLY A 156 -9.80 17.04 8.45
CA GLY A 156 -8.64 17.60 7.75
C GLY A 156 -8.24 16.82 6.50
N THR A 157 -7.00 16.99 6.07
CA THR A 157 -6.49 16.45 4.80
C THR A 157 -5.06 15.91 4.89
N LEU A 158 -4.76 14.96 4.00
CA LEU A 158 -3.40 14.59 3.61
C LEU A 158 -3.25 14.83 2.11
N ASN A 159 -2.11 15.39 1.71
CA ASN A 159 -1.79 15.63 0.31
C ASN A 159 -0.47 14.93 -0.01
N PHE A 160 -0.45 14.17 -1.10
CA PHE A 160 0.67 13.36 -1.56
C PHE A 160 1.08 13.85 -2.94
N LYS A 161 2.39 13.99 -3.15
CA LYS A 161 2.97 14.22 -4.47
C LYS A 161 3.98 13.13 -4.77
N SER A 162 3.70 12.34 -5.81
CA SER A 162 4.54 11.20 -6.17
C SER A 162 5.96 11.63 -6.53
N ARG A 163 6.93 10.78 -6.16
CA ARG A 163 8.34 10.89 -6.52
C ARG A 163 8.85 9.72 -7.35
N ALA A 164 8.07 8.66 -7.48
CA ALA A 164 8.49 7.41 -8.08
C ALA A 164 7.35 6.82 -8.93
N PRO A 165 7.65 6.17 -10.08
CA PRO A 165 6.61 5.60 -10.93
C PRO A 165 5.84 4.46 -10.27
N ALA A 166 4.53 4.43 -10.49
CA ALA A 166 3.66 3.33 -10.06
C ALA A 166 4.06 1.98 -10.71
N HIS A 167 3.79 0.89 -10.01
CA HIS A 167 4.15 -0.44 -10.48
C HIS A 167 3.24 -1.57 -9.98
N TYR A 168 3.33 -2.70 -10.66
CA TYR A 168 2.84 -4.01 -10.24
C TYR A 168 3.96 -4.79 -9.53
N PRO A 169 3.68 -5.96 -8.91
CA PRO A 169 4.69 -6.66 -8.11
C PRO A 169 6.01 -6.91 -8.84
N CYS A 170 5.95 -7.21 -10.14
CA CYS A 170 7.09 -7.65 -10.95
C CYS A 170 7.36 -6.80 -12.20
N SER A 171 6.59 -5.73 -12.40
CA SER A 171 6.62 -4.98 -13.65
C SER A 171 6.19 -3.54 -13.46
N ALA A 172 6.62 -2.66 -14.36
CA ALA A 172 6.07 -1.30 -14.45
C ALA A 172 4.55 -1.32 -14.70
N ASN A 173 3.90 -0.15 -14.52
CA ASN A 173 2.48 0.06 -14.82
C ASN A 173 2.19 -0.05 -16.32
N VAL A 174 2.11 -1.29 -16.83
CA VAL A 174 1.76 -1.59 -18.22
C VAL A 174 0.66 -2.66 -18.27
N PRO A 175 -0.21 -2.67 -19.31
CA PRO A 175 -1.26 -3.66 -19.45
C PRO A 175 -0.75 -5.09 -19.69
N GLY A 176 -1.58 -6.08 -19.38
CA GLY A 176 -1.33 -7.50 -19.64
C GLY A 176 -0.37 -8.18 -18.67
N GLN A 177 0.03 -7.51 -17.59
CA GLN A 177 0.91 -8.04 -16.56
C GLN A 177 0.12 -8.79 -15.49
N THR A 178 0.74 -9.79 -14.89
CA THR A 178 0.20 -10.38 -13.66
C THR A 178 0.23 -9.36 -12.53
N GLN A 179 -0.86 -9.28 -11.79
CA GLN A 179 -0.94 -8.49 -10.55
C GLN A 179 -0.84 -9.38 -9.32
N MET A 180 -0.61 -10.69 -9.53
CA MET A 180 -0.57 -11.68 -8.46
C MET A 180 0.69 -11.49 -7.62
N HIS A 181 0.47 -11.33 -6.32
CA HIS A 181 1.51 -11.22 -5.31
C HIS A 181 1.84 -12.60 -4.75
N LEU A 182 0.81 -13.30 -4.26
CA LEU A 182 0.78 -14.73 -3.92
C LEU A 182 -0.48 -15.36 -4.54
N PRO A 183 -0.62 -16.69 -4.59
CA PRO A 183 -1.86 -17.31 -5.04
C PRO A 183 -3.07 -16.70 -4.33
N ARG A 184 -3.98 -16.09 -5.11
CA ARG A 184 -5.24 -15.45 -4.66
C ARG A 184 -5.06 -14.14 -3.87
N PHE A 185 -3.84 -13.62 -3.78
CA PHE A 185 -3.52 -12.32 -3.21
C PHE A 185 -2.88 -11.46 -4.30
N PHE A 186 -3.55 -10.38 -4.68
CA PHE A 186 -3.12 -9.46 -5.73
C PHE A 186 -2.81 -8.09 -5.16
N TRP A 187 -1.88 -7.39 -5.80
CA TRP A 187 -1.33 -6.15 -5.30
C TRP A 187 -0.92 -5.20 -6.43
N SER A 188 -1.03 -3.90 -6.17
CA SER A 188 -0.49 -2.84 -7.02
C SER A 188 -0.13 -1.62 -6.19
N ASN A 189 0.91 -0.88 -6.58
CA ASN A 189 1.39 0.28 -5.83
C ASN A 189 1.35 1.54 -6.70
N ALA A 190 0.44 2.43 -6.35
CA ALA A 190 0.18 3.68 -7.07
C ALA A 190 1.15 4.79 -6.66
N LEU A 191 1.55 4.82 -5.38
CA LEU A 191 2.57 5.73 -4.86
C LEU A 191 3.63 4.92 -4.10
N SER A 192 4.77 4.63 -4.74
CA SER A 192 5.89 3.94 -4.10
C SER A 192 6.69 4.84 -3.15
N ASP A 193 6.64 6.15 -3.41
CA ASP A 193 7.22 7.19 -2.56
C ASP A 193 6.58 8.54 -2.93
N ALA A 194 6.17 9.31 -1.94
CA ALA A 194 5.53 10.61 -2.14
C ALA A 194 5.95 11.63 -1.09
N ASP A 195 6.14 12.89 -1.50
CA ASP A 195 6.21 14.01 -0.57
C ASP A 195 4.82 14.23 0.02
N VAL A 196 4.73 14.31 1.36
CA VAL A 196 3.44 14.43 2.06
C VAL A 196 3.36 15.65 2.94
N SER A 197 2.19 16.29 2.93
CA SER A 197 1.74 17.20 3.98
C SER A 197 0.49 16.65 4.66
N ALA A 198 0.49 16.63 5.99
CA ALA A 198 -0.68 16.29 6.78
C ALA A 198 -1.16 17.52 7.55
N ASP A 199 -2.46 17.78 7.47
CA ASP A 199 -3.17 18.67 8.38
C ASP A 199 -4.43 17.95 8.88
N LEU A 200 -4.25 17.13 9.92
CA LEU A 200 -5.31 16.38 10.55
C LEU A 200 -5.48 16.80 12.01
N THR A 201 -6.71 16.70 12.48
CA THR A 201 -7.01 16.62 13.91
C THR A 201 -7.68 15.28 14.16
N ILE A 202 -7.14 14.51 15.10
CA ILE A 202 -7.60 13.17 15.47
C ILE A 202 -7.94 13.19 16.95
N ASN A 203 -9.22 13.04 17.28
CA ASN A 203 -9.75 13.11 18.65
C ASN A 203 -9.29 14.37 19.41
N GLY A 204 -9.29 15.51 18.71
CA GLY A 204 -8.85 16.81 19.25
C GLY A 204 -7.34 17.01 19.31
N THR A 205 -6.53 16.01 18.95
CA THR A 205 -5.06 16.11 18.89
C THR A 205 -4.61 16.37 17.47
N ALA A 206 -3.75 17.38 17.27
CA ALA A 206 -3.24 17.72 15.96
C ALA A 206 -2.16 16.73 15.50
N LEU A 207 -2.29 16.22 14.28
CA LEU A 207 -1.24 15.55 13.52
C LEU A 207 -0.94 16.42 12.30
N LYS A 208 0.08 17.28 12.41
CA LYS A 208 0.43 18.26 11.38
C LYS A 208 1.91 18.24 11.07
N PHE A 209 2.24 18.06 9.80
CA PHE A 209 3.60 18.17 9.31
C PHE A 209 3.64 18.55 7.84
N THR A 210 4.71 19.22 7.46
CA THR A 210 5.10 19.43 6.05
C THR A 210 6.45 18.73 5.84
N GLY A 211 6.62 18.04 4.71
CA GLY A 211 7.83 17.29 4.43
C GLY A 211 7.86 15.90 5.05
N GLY A 212 6.74 15.19 4.98
CA GLY A 212 6.67 13.75 5.26
C GLY A 212 7.00 12.89 4.04
N THR A 213 7.15 11.59 4.30
CA THR A 213 7.19 10.53 3.28
C THR A 213 5.87 9.79 3.34
N GLY A 214 5.34 9.34 2.20
CA GLY A 214 4.15 8.50 2.19
C GLY A 214 4.07 7.60 0.99
N TYR A 215 3.07 6.74 1.02
CA TYR A 215 2.90 5.62 0.12
C TYR A 215 1.41 5.30 -0.05
N HIS A 216 1.06 4.69 -1.18
CA HIS A 216 -0.28 4.18 -1.44
C HIS A 216 -0.27 2.91 -2.30
N ASP A 217 -0.90 1.85 -1.79
CA ASP A 217 -1.14 0.63 -2.55
C ASP A 217 -2.58 0.12 -2.48
N LYS A 218 -2.80 -0.95 -3.22
CA LYS A 218 -4.02 -1.73 -3.26
C LYS A 218 -3.74 -3.19 -3.08
N ASN A 219 -4.69 -3.84 -2.45
CA ASN A 219 -4.70 -5.26 -2.23
C ASN A 219 -6.10 -5.80 -2.56
N TRP A 220 -6.17 -6.89 -3.31
CA TRP A 220 -7.45 -7.53 -3.60
C TRP A 220 -7.32 -9.04 -3.78
N GLY A 221 -8.46 -9.71 -3.65
CA GLY A 221 -8.55 -11.16 -3.74
C GLY A 221 -10.00 -11.61 -3.64
N ASP A 222 -10.24 -12.84 -4.06
CA ASP A 222 -11.54 -13.52 -3.96
C ASP A 222 -11.52 -14.67 -2.92
N LYS A 223 -10.42 -14.76 -2.17
CA LYS A 223 -10.22 -15.54 -0.94
C LYS A 223 -9.60 -14.64 0.11
N THR A 224 -9.74 -14.98 1.39
CA THR A 224 -9.21 -14.15 2.48
C THR A 224 -7.71 -14.01 2.35
N VAL A 225 -7.18 -12.82 2.66
CA VAL A 225 -5.73 -12.59 2.66
C VAL A 225 -5.03 -13.48 3.69
N LEU A 226 -5.73 -13.88 4.76
CA LEU A 226 -5.17 -14.69 5.86
C LEU A 226 -4.74 -16.11 5.44
N GLU A 227 -5.23 -16.60 4.30
CA GLU A 227 -4.93 -17.93 3.78
C GLU A 227 -3.78 -17.93 2.75
N SER A 228 -3.27 -16.76 2.34
CA SER A 228 -2.25 -16.67 1.28
C SER A 228 -0.82 -16.61 1.83
N PRO A 229 -0.40 -15.59 2.61
CA PRO A 229 0.88 -15.59 3.28
C PRO A 229 0.78 -16.28 4.65
N LYS A 230 1.78 -17.10 4.96
CA LYS A 230 2.07 -17.56 6.31
C LYS A 230 2.80 -16.46 7.09
N PHE A 231 3.73 -15.79 6.41
CA PHE A 231 4.44 -14.61 6.90
C PHE A 231 4.67 -13.60 5.78
N TRP A 232 4.84 -12.34 6.15
CA TRP A 232 5.50 -11.37 5.28
C TRP A 232 6.32 -10.37 6.09
N ASP A 233 7.37 -9.87 5.48
CA ASP A 233 7.99 -8.59 5.79
C ASP A 233 7.72 -7.64 4.63
N TRP A 234 7.09 -6.52 4.93
CA TRP A 234 6.82 -5.46 3.96
C TRP A 234 7.36 -4.13 4.45
N GLY A 235 7.77 -3.28 3.52
CA GLY A 235 7.92 -1.88 3.83
C GLY A 235 8.37 -1.03 2.65
N HIS A 236 8.48 0.25 2.95
CA HIS A 236 9.10 1.23 2.06
C HIS A 236 10.03 2.17 2.84
N ALA A 237 10.96 2.75 2.11
CA ALA A 237 11.90 3.72 2.64
C ALA A 237 12.28 4.77 1.59
N ARG A 238 12.54 5.98 2.07
CA ARG A 238 13.21 7.03 1.30
C ARG A 238 14.63 7.20 1.80
N LEU A 239 15.61 7.03 0.91
CA LEU A 239 17.04 7.11 1.21
C LEU A 239 17.73 8.04 0.20
N GLY A 240 17.86 9.33 0.55
CA GLY A 240 18.43 10.32 -0.38
C GLY A 240 17.66 10.37 -1.70
N PRO A 241 18.29 10.01 -2.86
CA PRO A 241 17.60 9.98 -4.15
C PRO A 241 16.79 8.70 -4.39
N TYR A 242 16.86 7.71 -3.48
CA TYR A 242 16.24 6.41 -3.68
C TYR A 242 14.87 6.31 -3.02
N SER A 243 13.92 5.76 -3.77
CA SER A 243 12.60 5.32 -3.31
C SER A 243 12.59 3.80 -3.35
N VAL A 244 12.32 3.14 -2.22
CA VAL A 244 12.51 1.69 -2.08
C VAL A 244 11.23 1.07 -1.53
N VAL A 245 10.79 -0.05 -2.11
CA VAL A 245 9.69 -0.88 -1.60
C VAL A 245 10.13 -2.34 -1.63
N TRP A 246 9.80 -3.09 -0.59
CA TRP A 246 10.06 -4.53 -0.52
C TRP A 246 8.85 -5.31 -0.02
N TYR A 247 8.73 -6.52 -0.54
CA TYR A 247 8.04 -7.63 0.12
C TYR A 247 8.96 -8.85 0.14
N ASP A 248 9.00 -9.50 1.29
CA ASP A 248 9.54 -10.83 1.47
C ASP A 248 8.46 -11.71 2.11
N LEU A 249 7.90 -12.64 1.34
CA LEU A 249 6.69 -13.39 1.69
C LEU A 249 7.00 -14.87 1.85
N LEU A 250 6.45 -15.52 2.87
CA LEU A 250 6.52 -16.97 3.03
C LEU A 250 5.11 -17.55 2.97
N ASP A 251 4.85 -18.51 2.06
CA ASP A 251 3.55 -19.17 1.97
C ASP A 251 3.43 -20.38 2.93
N TYR A 252 2.24 -21.01 2.95
CA TYR A 252 1.98 -22.19 3.78
C TYR A 252 2.66 -23.48 3.30
N SER A 253 3.32 -23.45 2.14
CA SER A 253 4.19 -24.53 1.65
C SER A 253 5.67 -24.27 1.96
N ASP A 254 5.96 -23.25 2.79
CA ASP A 254 7.30 -22.78 3.13
C ASP A 254 8.12 -22.36 1.90
N VAL A 255 7.46 -21.82 0.87
CA VAL A 255 8.11 -21.20 -0.30
C VAL A 255 8.17 -19.69 -0.10
N GLU A 256 9.38 -19.13 -0.24
CA GLU A 256 9.66 -17.71 -0.10
C GLU A 256 9.52 -16.99 -1.46
N TYR A 257 8.92 -15.80 -1.46
CA TYR A 257 8.67 -14.98 -2.65
C TYR A 257 9.12 -13.54 -2.39
N HIS A 258 9.87 -13.00 -3.33
CA HIS A 258 10.48 -11.68 -3.19
C HIS A 258 9.87 -10.70 -4.18
N ARG A 259 9.58 -9.48 -3.75
CA ARG A 259 9.16 -8.37 -4.62
C ARG A 259 9.98 -7.16 -4.29
N SER A 260 10.78 -6.73 -5.25
CA SER A 260 11.70 -5.60 -5.09
C SER A 260 11.29 -4.45 -5.99
N TYR A 261 11.38 -3.24 -5.46
CA TYR A 261 11.29 -2.01 -6.23
C TYR A 261 12.32 -1.02 -5.71
N ILE A 262 13.10 -0.46 -6.63
CA ILE A 262 13.94 0.71 -6.36
C ILE A 262 13.77 1.69 -7.51
N ALA A 263 13.45 2.94 -7.19
CA ALA A 263 13.62 4.06 -8.10
C ALA A 263 14.72 4.98 -7.58
N LYS A 264 15.43 5.64 -8.50
CA LYS A 264 16.42 6.67 -8.21
C LYS A 264 16.06 7.91 -8.99
N ASP A 265 15.96 9.05 -8.30
CA ASP A 265 15.65 10.34 -8.93
C ASP A 265 14.35 10.30 -9.79
N GLY A 266 13.38 9.49 -9.35
CA GLY A 266 12.10 9.30 -10.04
C GLY A 266 12.11 8.38 -11.25
N GLU A 267 13.22 7.70 -11.51
CA GLU A 267 13.32 6.67 -12.55
C GLU A 267 13.45 5.29 -11.93
N ILE A 268 12.71 4.31 -12.47
CA ILE A 268 12.80 2.92 -12.05
C ILE A 268 14.23 2.40 -12.29
N MET A 269 14.89 1.96 -11.23
CA MET A 269 16.20 1.31 -11.25
C MET A 269 16.08 -0.21 -11.17
N LEU A 270 15.12 -0.72 -10.37
CA LEU A 270 14.87 -2.14 -10.18
C LEU A 270 13.36 -2.38 -10.01
N ILE A 271 12.82 -3.36 -10.73
CA ILE A 271 11.58 -4.07 -10.39
C ILE A 271 11.84 -5.54 -10.65
N SER A 272 11.78 -6.37 -9.61
CA SER A 272 12.10 -7.80 -9.77
C SER A 272 11.34 -8.69 -8.80
N CYS A 273 10.99 -9.86 -9.32
CA CYS A 273 10.40 -10.99 -8.61
C CYS A 273 11.22 -12.27 -8.73
N GLU A 274 12.46 -12.15 -9.20
CA GLU A 274 13.39 -13.27 -9.26
C GLU A 274 13.67 -13.82 -7.85
N ALA A 275 14.21 -15.04 -7.80
CA ALA A 275 14.70 -15.59 -6.54
C ALA A 275 15.71 -14.62 -5.91
N ASP A 276 15.60 -14.41 -4.60
CA ASP A 276 16.46 -13.52 -3.82
C ASP A 276 16.47 -12.04 -4.29
N ALA A 277 15.49 -11.59 -5.10
CA ALA A 277 15.43 -10.20 -5.59
C ALA A 277 15.44 -9.16 -4.46
N VAL A 278 14.83 -9.49 -3.32
CA VAL A 278 15.04 -8.83 -2.04
C VAL A 278 14.86 -9.81 -0.90
N VAL A 279 15.88 -9.94 -0.06
CA VAL A 279 15.83 -10.77 1.14
C VAL A 279 15.79 -9.86 2.36
N THR A 280 14.73 -9.96 3.15
CA THR A 280 14.53 -9.13 4.35
C THR A 280 14.62 -9.99 5.59
N ARG A 281 15.45 -9.59 6.55
CA ARG A 281 15.63 -10.32 7.81
C ARG A 281 15.58 -9.38 9.00
N PRO A 282 14.89 -9.77 10.09
CA PRO A 282 14.97 -9.00 11.32
C PRO A 282 16.37 -9.07 11.93
N TRP A 283 16.70 -8.09 12.76
CA TRP A 283 17.91 -8.10 13.58
C TRP A 283 17.61 -7.63 15.01
N GLY A 284 18.52 -7.99 15.94
CA GLY A 284 18.34 -7.76 17.38
C GLY A 284 18.27 -9.06 18.18
N LEU A 285 17.96 -8.97 19.47
CA LEU A 285 18.10 -10.07 20.42
C LEU A 285 17.22 -11.30 20.08
N ASN A 286 16.00 -11.08 19.59
CA ASN A 286 15.03 -12.14 19.30
C ASN A 286 14.78 -12.34 17.80
N ALA A 287 15.71 -11.88 16.95
CA ALA A 287 15.53 -11.97 15.51
C ALA A 287 15.63 -13.43 15.02
N THR A 288 14.58 -13.87 14.33
CA THR A 288 14.49 -15.18 13.69
C THR A 288 13.88 -15.05 12.30
N TRP A 289 14.18 -16.00 11.42
CA TRP A 289 13.44 -16.20 10.17
C TRP A 289 13.02 -17.68 10.08
N PRO A 290 11.71 -17.99 9.93
CA PRO A 290 10.57 -17.07 9.95
C PRO A 290 10.43 -16.31 11.29
N PRO A 291 9.69 -15.19 11.33
CA PRO A 291 9.54 -14.40 12.55
C PRO A 291 8.79 -15.14 13.66
N ALA A 292 9.21 -14.94 14.91
CA ALA A 292 8.62 -15.61 16.08
C ALA A 292 7.77 -14.69 16.99
N GLY A 293 7.77 -13.38 16.77
CA GLY A 293 7.19 -12.44 17.74
C GLY A 293 6.82 -11.05 17.22
N GLY A 294 6.71 -10.84 15.91
CA GLY A 294 6.36 -9.53 15.37
C GLY A 294 7.53 -8.54 15.43
N LEU A 295 7.33 -7.38 14.81
CA LEU A 295 8.22 -6.23 14.91
C LEU A 295 8.44 -5.78 16.36
N ALA A 296 7.51 -6.02 17.28
CA ALA A 296 7.68 -5.68 18.70
C ALA A 296 8.90 -6.38 19.33
N SER A 297 9.21 -7.60 18.88
CA SER A 297 10.25 -8.46 19.46
C SER A 297 11.68 -8.19 18.94
N VAL A 298 11.82 -7.45 17.85
CA VAL A 298 13.09 -7.22 17.13
C VAL A 298 13.49 -5.75 17.16
N SER A 299 14.74 -5.43 16.83
CA SER A 299 15.24 -4.05 16.81
C SER A 299 14.99 -3.36 15.47
N GLY A 300 14.78 -4.13 14.41
CA GLY A 300 14.58 -3.62 13.06
C GLY A 300 14.72 -4.73 12.03
N VAL A 301 14.80 -4.35 10.76
CA VAL A 301 14.99 -5.26 9.63
C VAL A 301 16.13 -4.79 8.73
N GLU A 302 16.82 -5.71 8.08
CA GLU A 302 17.74 -5.44 6.98
C GLU A 302 17.19 -6.10 5.71
N SER A 303 16.98 -5.29 4.67
CA SER A 303 16.58 -5.72 3.33
C SER A 303 17.75 -5.59 2.37
N ARG A 304 18.10 -6.69 1.71
CA ARG A 304 19.20 -6.76 0.73
C ARG A 304 18.61 -7.05 -0.65
N PHE A 305 18.77 -6.12 -1.57
CA PHE A 305 18.23 -6.17 -2.92
C PHE A 305 19.33 -6.56 -3.91
N ASP A 306 19.08 -7.58 -4.74
CA ASP A 306 19.97 -7.91 -5.84
C ASP A 306 19.75 -6.93 -7.01
N LEU A 307 20.78 -6.13 -7.31
CA LEU A 307 20.75 -5.21 -8.46
C LEU A 307 21.21 -5.90 -9.76
N GLY A 308 21.60 -7.17 -9.68
CA GLY A 308 22.30 -7.88 -10.73
C GLY A 308 23.78 -7.51 -10.78
N ASN A 309 24.54 -8.23 -11.61
CA ASN A 309 25.99 -8.05 -11.81
C ASN A 309 26.84 -8.13 -10.52
N GLY A 310 26.30 -8.75 -9.47
CA GLY A 310 26.97 -8.87 -8.17
C GLY A 310 26.92 -7.60 -7.31
N GLU A 311 26.07 -6.62 -7.66
CA GLU A 311 25.83 -5.44 -6.82
C GLU A 311 24.60 -5.65 -5.92
N THR A 312 24.69 -5.18 -4.68
CA THR A 312 23.59 -5.28 -3.71
C THR A 312 23.26 -3.90 -3.16
N PHE A 313 21.97 -3.53 -3.18
CA PHE A 313 21.49 -2.38 -2.43
C PHE A 313 21.01 -2.86 -1.06
N VAL A 314 21.45 -2.20 0.01
CA VAL A 314 21.10 -2.58 1.39
C VAL A 314 20.30 -1.46 2.01
N VAL A 315 19.21 -1.83 2.69
CA VAL A 315 18.43 -0.95 3.57
C VAL A 315 18.40 -1.59 4.95
N ASN A 316 18.98 -0.92 5.93
CA ASN A 316 18.88 -1.29 7.33
C ASN A 316 17.93 -0.31 8.03
N VAL A 317 16.82 -0.82 8.54
CA VAL A 317 15.82 -0.06 9.28
C VAL A 317 16.00 -0.32 10.78
N THR A 318 16.16 0.74 11.56
CA THR A 318 16.05 0.70 13.03
C THR A 318 14.68 1.18 13.45
N LYS A 319 13.92 0.31 14.12
CA LYS A 319 12.55 0.61 14.58
C LYS A 319 12.56 1.73 15.62
N GLU A 320 11.72 2.74 15.42
CA GLU A 320 11.51 3.85 16.38
C GLU A 320 10.17 3.68 17.11
N PHE A 321 9.08 3.54 16.36
CA PHE A 321 7.73 3.44 16.91
C PHE A 321 7.00 2.24 16.32
N LEU A 322 6.12 1.64 17.13
CA LEU A 322 5.05 0.80 16.63
C LEU A 322 3.83 1.70 16.38
N THR A 323 3.25 1.62 15.19
CA THR A 323 2.02 2.33 14.82
C THR A 323 0.80 1.42 14.95
N TYR A 324 1.02 0.10 14.92
CA TYR A 324 0.01 -0.92 15.12
C TYR A 324 0.65 -2.17 15.69
N ASP A 325 0.05 -2.76 16.72
CA ASP A 325 0.55 -3.97 17.37
C ASP A 325 -0.63 -4.88 17.71
N ARG A 326 -0.77 -5.95 16.93
CA ARG A 326 -1.75 -7.01 17.11
C ARG A 326 -1.06 -8.35 16.92
N VAL A 327 -1.70 -9.39 17.47
CA VAL A 327 -1.15 -10.75 17.59
C VAL A 327 -0.48 -11.28 16.32
N VAL A 328 -1.05 -10.99 15.15
CA VAL A 328 -0.62 -11.54 13.85
C VAL A 328 -0.08 -10.50 12.88
N TYR A 329 -0.06 -9.23 13.29
CA TYR A 329 0.28 -8.12 12.41
C TYR A 329 0.79 -6.95 13.23
N THR A 330 2.04 -6.58 12.97
CA THR A 330 2.73 -5.49 13.66
C THR A 330 3.31 -4.56 12.64
N ARG A 331 3.25 -3.25 12.90
CA ARG A 331 3.65 -2.21 11.98
C ARG A 331 4.37 -1.10 12.71
N GLY A 332 5.36 -0.52 12.07
CA GLY A 332 6.18 0.50 12.69
C GLY A 332 6.78 1.48 11.70
N THR A 333 7.38 2.51 12.29
CA THR A 333 8.26 3.45 11.59
C THR A 333 9.67 3.30 12.13
N GLY A 334 10.65 3.71 11.33
CA GLY A 334 12.04 3.61 11.71
C GLY A 334 12.97 4.52 10.94
N LEU A 335 14.21 4.61 11.42
CA LEU A 335 15.31 5.21 10.70
C LEU A 335 15.85 4.20 9.69
N ALA A 336 15.82 4.56 8.42
CA ALA A 336 16.43 3.78 7.36
C ALA A 336 17.84 4.30 7.10
N LYS A 337 18.79 3.39 6.92
CA LYS A 337 20.15 3.69 6.47
C LYS A 337 20.55 2.69 5.39
N GLY A 338 21.10 3.17 4.28
CA GLY A 338 21.36 2.28 3.17
C GLY A 338 22.08 2.89 1.98
N GLY A 339 22.26 2.07 0.95
CA GLY A 339 22.99 2.40 -0.26
C GLY A 339 23.49 1.14 -0.97
N ILE A 340 24.29 1.32 -2.02
CA ILE A 340 24.91 0.20 -2.73
C ILE A 340 26.15 -0.24 -1.96
N GLU A 341 26.22 -1.51 -1.62
CA GLU A 341 27.30 -2.09 -0.83
C GLU A 341 28.66 -1.91 -1.52
N GLY A 342 29.70 -1.63 -0.73
CA GLY A 342 31.05 -1.36 -1.24
C GLY A 342 31.25 0.03 -1.87
N ARG A 343 30.18 0.83 -2.03
CA ARG A 343 30.31 2.25 -2.41
C ARG A 343 30.47 3.13 -1.16
N ASN A 344 31.12 4.29 -1.34
CA ASN A 344 31.35 5.24 -0.24
C ASN A 344 30.09 6.03 0.17
N GLU A 345 29.04 6.02 -0.65
CA GLU A 345 27.81 6.76 -0.40
C GLU A 345 26.85 5.93 0.45
N THR A 346 26.47 6.48 1.61
CA THR A 346 25.41 5.94 2.46
C THR A 346 24.41 7.05 2.72
N PHE A 347 23.14 6.72 2.61
CA PHE A 347 22.02 7.63 2.79
C PHE A 347 21.26 7.25 4.07
N GLU A 348 20.62 8.25 4.67
CA GLU A 348 19.74 8.09 5.81
C GLU A 348 18.38 8.67 5.46
N GLY A 349 17.33 8.13 6.10
CA GLY A 349 15.97 8.60 5.94
C GLY A 349 15.00 7.85 6.83
N LYS A 350 13.75 7.78 6.43
CA LYS A 350 12.68 7.14 7.18
C LYS A 350 12.13 5.94 6.42
N ALA A 351 11.71 4.93 7.18
CA ALA A 351 11.00 3.77 6.68
C ALA A 351 9.68 3.58 7.43
N PHE A 352 8.72 3.02 6.72
CA PHE A 352 7.47 2.52 7.26
C PHE A 352 7.36 1.05 6.82
N PHE A 353 7.10 0.15 7.76
CA PHE A 353 7.22 -1.29 7.52
C PHE A 353 6.32 -2.09 8.45
N ASP A 354 5.94 -3.28 8.03
CA ASP A 354 5.16 -4.22 8.83
C ASP A 354 5.64 -5.66 8.67
N GLU A 355 5.25 -6.47 9.65
CA GLU A 355 5.47 -7.90 9.69
C GLU A 355 4.13 -8.58 9.98
N PHE A 356 3.76 -9.52 9.11
CA PHE A 356 2.59 -10.38 9.28
C PHE A 356 3.05 -11.76 9.71
N THR A 357 2.45 -12.26 10.79
CA THR A 357 2.90 -13.46 11.52
C THR A 357 1.76 -14.42 11.81
N TYR A 358 0.77 -14.48 10.92
CA TYR A 358 -0.41 -15.34 11.09
C TYR A 358 -0.05 -16.83 11.18
N GLY A 359 1.06 -17.24 10.56
CA GLY A 359 1.64 -18.57 10.70
C GLY A 359 1.98 -19.00 12.13
N LEU A 360 2.03 -18.09 13.11
CA LEU A 360 2.24 -18.43 14.52
C LEU A 360 0.99 -19.02 15.22
N ASN A 361 -0.18 -18.93 14.59
CA ASN A 361 -1.42 -19.48 15.14
C ASN A 361 -1.64 -20.97 14.85
N PHE A 362 -0.75 -21.60 14.08
CA PHE A 362 -0.81 -23.01 13.68
C PHE A 362 0.56 -23.67 13.88
#